data_AF-A0A7J5XHL8-F1
#
_entry.id   AF-A0A7J5XHL8-F1
#
_cell.length_a   1.000
_cell.length_b   1.000
_cell.length_c   1.000
_cell.angle_alpha   90.00
_cell.angle_beta   90.00
_cell.angle_gamma   90.00
#
_symmetry.space_group_name_H-M   'P 1'
#
loop_
_entity.id
_entity.type
_entity.pdbx_description
1 polymer ?
#
loop_
_entity_poly.entity_id
_entity_poly.type
_entity_poly.pdbx_seq_one_letter_code
_entity_poly.pdbx_strand_id
1 'polypeptide(L)'
;MWVVYATNQNAGNVVVSQIDPDTLHVLKTWNTEYSKRNAGESFMICGTLYITNSHLSGAKVYYAYSTKTSTYEYIDIPFHNQYFHISMLDYNAKERALYAWNNGHQVMLIRSQTAFEQVFRSALVCPHKEEKRYVNPRSVHLMNKTRPDESDRRRDAQ
;
A
#
# COMPACT_ATOMS: atom_id res chain seq x y z
N MET A 1 9.95 -9.50 -3.34
CA MET A 1 9.66 -8.15 -2.78
C MET A 1 9.01 -7.32 -3.88
N TRP A 2 8.16 -6.35 -3.53
CA TRP A 2 7.42 -5.50 -4.48
C TRP A 2 7.75 -4.03 -4.24
N VAL A 3 7.91 -3.28 -5.33
CA VAL A 3 8.07 -1.81 -5.30
C VAL A 3 7.02 -1.21 -6.21
N VAL A 4 6.34 -0.18 -5.70
CA VAL A 4 5.30 0.54 -6.43
C VAL A 4 5.70 2.01 -6.55
N TYR A 5 5.80 2.48 -7.78
CA TYR A 5 6.32 3.81 -8.12
C TYR A 5 5.59 4.36 -9.35
N ALA A 6 6.05 5.48 -9.88
CA ALA A 6 5.61 5.98 -11.17
C ALA A 6 6.82 6.46 -11.96
N THR A 7 6.70 6.44 -13.28
CA THR A 7 7.72 6.92 -14.19
C THR A 7 7.10 7.91 -15.18
N ASN A 8 7.91 8.83 -15.68
CA ASN A 8 7.46 9.76 -16.73
C ASN A 8 7.21 9.01 -18.05
N GLN A 9 7.94 7.92 -18.29
CA GLN A 9 7.78 7.05 -19.45
C GLN A 9 6.41 6.37 -19.46
N ASN A 10 5.85 6.02 -18.29
CA ASN A 10 4.48 5.51 -18.16
C ASN A 10 3.46 6.64 -17.87
N ALA A 11 3.71 7.85 -18.35
CA ALA A 11 2.83 9.02 -18.20
C ALA A 11 2.44 9.36 -16.74
N GLY A 12 3.27 9.01 -15.75
CA GLY A 12 2.96 9.22 -14.33
C GLY A 12 1.96 8.21 -13.75
N ASN A 13 1.60 7.17 -14.51
CA ASN A 13 0.82 6.04 -14.02
C ASN A 13 1.68 5.14 -13.11
N VAL A 14 0.99 4.39 -12.27
CA VAL A 14 1.61 3.46 -11.34
C VAL A 14 2.33 2.36 -12.11
N VAL A 15 3.53 2.04 -11.65
CA VAL A 15 4.38 0.95 -12.13
C VAL A 15 4.68 0.05 -10.94
N VAL A 16 4.57 -1.25 -11.17
CA VAL A 16 4.89 -2.27 -10.18
C VAL A 16 6.11 -3.04 -10.65
N SER A 17 7.09 -3.21 -9.77
CA SER A 17 8.24 -4.09 -10.04
C SER A 17 8.38 -5.14 -8.95
N GLN A 18 8.58 -6.38 -9.36
CA GLN A 18 9.03 -7.45 -8.49
C GLN A 18 10.55 -7.37 -8.42
N ILE A 19 11.07 -7.33 -7.20
CA ILE A 19 12.50 -7.27 -6.95
C ILE A 19 12.94 -8.41 -6.04
N ASP A 20 14.16 -8.86 -6.28
CA ASP A 20 14.83 -9.84 -5.45
C ASP A 20 15.14 -9.21 -4.06
N PRO A 21 14.73 -9.85 -2.96
CA PRO A 21 14.87 -9.28 -1.62
C PRO A 21 16.33 -9.17 -1.15
N ASP A 22 17.24 -9.99 -1.66
CA ASP A 22 18.61 -10.11 -1.14
C ASP A 22 19.58 -9.31 -2.00
N THR A 23 19.34 -9.25 -3.31
CA THR A 23 20.20 -8.54 -4.28
C THR A 23 19.64 -7.21 -4.74
N LEU A 24 18.34 -6.93 -4.48
CA LEU A 24 17.61 -5.75 -4.95
C LEU A 24 17.48 -5.63 -6.48
N HIS A 25 17.85 -6.67 -7.24
CA HIS A 25 17.67 -6.69 -8.68
C HIS A 25 16.19 -6.73 -9.06
N VAL A 26 15.84 -5.99 -10.12
CA VAL A 26 14.50 -6.03 -10.71
C VAL A 26 14.35 -7.34 -11.49
N LEU A 27 13.40 -8.18 -11.06
CA LEU A 27 13.07 -9.44 -11.71
C LEU A 27 12.09 -9.23 -12.87
N LYS A 28 11.07 -8.40 -12.65
CA LYS A 28 10.03 -8.10 -13.65
C LYS A 28 9.30 -6.81 -13.31
N THR A 29 8.79 -6.12 -14.33
CA THR A 29 8.06 -4.85 -14.22
C THR A 29 6.75 -4.92 -14.98
N TRP A 30 5.72 -4.27 -14.42
CA TRP A 30 4.38 -4.13 -15.01
C TRP A 30 3.98 -2.66 -15.01
N ASN A 31 3.59 -2.16 -16.17
CA ASN A 31 3.00 -0.84 -16.32
C ASN A 31 1.49 -0.93 -16.12
N THR A 32 0.95 -0.12 -15.22
CA THR A 32 -0.51 0.01 -15.02
C THR A 32 -1.02 1.27 -15.71
N GLU A 33 -2.34 1.40 -15.79
CA GLU A 33 -3.02 2.56 -16.37
C GLU A 33 -3.55 3.53 -15.30
N TYR A 34 -3.30 3.26 -14.02
CA TYR A 34 -3.83 4.09 -12.94
C TYR A 34 -2.88 5.24 -12.58
N SER A 35 -3.37 6.48 -12.62
CA SER A 35 -2.57 7.66 -12.26
C SER A 35 -2.11 7.63 -10.80
N LYS A 36 -0.80 7.70 -10.56
CA LYS A 36 -0.26 7.77 -9.20
C LYS A 36 -0.69 9.05 -8.46
N ARG A 37 -1.02 10.12 -9.19
CA ARG A 37 -1.53 11.37 -8.60
C ARG A 37 -2.95 11.21 -8.03
N ASN A 38 -3.75 10.36 -8.65
CA ASN A 38 -5.12 10.07 -8.22
C ASN A 38 -5.19 8.97 -7.15
N ALA A 39 -4.09 8.22 -6.98
CA ALA A 39 -3.97 7.23 -5.92
C ALA A 39 -3.86 7.91 -4.54
N GLY A 40 -4.65 7.43 -3.59
CA GLY A 40 -4.45 7.69 -2.17
C GLY A 40 -3.23 6.91 -1.67
N GLU A 41 -3.46 5.65 -1.35
CA GLU A 41 -2.46 4.66 -0.96
C GLU A 41 -2.62 3.38 -1.79
N SER A 42 -1.65 2.48 -1.68
CA SER A 42 -1.70 1.19 -2.36
C SER A 42 -1.04 0.11 -1.52
N PHE A 43 -1.37 -1.15 -1.81
CA PHE A 43 -0.78 -2.32 -1.16
C PHE A 43 -0.82 -3.51 -2.12
N MET A 44 0.00 -4.53 -1.84
CA MET A 44 0.09 -5.76 -2.64
C MET A 44 -0.40 -6.95 -1.83
N ILE A 45 -1.21 -7.81 -2.45
CA ILE A 45 -1.58 -9.13 -1.92
C ILE A 45 -1.39 -10.14 -3.05
N CYS A 46 -0.47 -11.08 -2.89
CA CYS A 46 -0.27 -12.23 -3.78
C CYS A 46 -0.08 -11.92 -5.27
N GLY A 47 0.63 -10.82 -5.56
CA GLY A 47 0.83 -10.36 -6.93
C GLY A 47 -0.33 -9.54 -7.50
N THR A 48 -1.32 -9.18 -6.69
CA THR A 48 -2.35 -8.21 -7.07
C THR A 48 -2.09 -6.89 -6.34
N LEU A 49 -1.97 -5.81 -7.12
CA LEU A 49 -1.90 -4.44 -6.62
C LEU A 49 -3.32 -3.95 -6.35
N TYR A 50 -3.54 -3.40 -5.17
CA TYR A 50 -4.77 -2.71 -4.80
C TYR A 50 -4.46 -1.23 -4.53
N ILE A 51 -5.30 -0.33 -5.06
CA ILE A 51 -5.13 1.12 -4.93
C ILE A 51 -6.39 1.75 -4.35
N THR A 52 -6.24 2.66 -3.39
CA THR A 52 -7.34 3.50 -2.92
C THR A 52 -7.49 4.75 -3.79
N ASN A 53 -8.73 5.16 -4.05
CA ASN A 53 -9.03 6.36 -4.85
C ASN A 53 -8.77 7.69 -4.12
N SER A 54 -8.50 7.64 -2.82
CA SER A 54 -8.29 8.80 -1.97
C SER A 54 -7.52 8.41 -0.72
N HIS A 55 -6.85 9.38 -0.11
CA HIS A 55 -6.25 9.29 1.22
C HIS A 55 -7.13 9.96 2.29
N LEU A 56 -8.22 10.62 1.87
CA LEU A 56 -9.13 11.37 2.73
C LEU A 56 -10.29 10.51 3.27
N SER A 57 -11.20 11.12 4.02
CA SER A 57 -12.45 10.48 4.46
C SER A 57 -13.25 9.94 3.28
N GLY A 58 -13.82 8.74 3.43
CA GLY A 58 -14.57 8.08 2.35
C GLY A 58 -13.69 7.44 1.27
N ALA A 59 -12.40 7.22 1.56
CA ALA A 59 -11.54 6.40 0.73
C ALA A 59 -12.20 5.02 0.46
N LYS A 60 -11.90 4.46 -0.70
CA LYS A 60 -12.27 3.09 -1.05
C LYS A 60 -11.15 2.46 -1.84
N VAL A 61 -10.99 1.14 -1.70
CA VAL A 61 -10.17 0.38 -2.64
C VAL A 61 -10.94 0.35 -3.96
N TYR A 62 -10.35 0.96 -4.99
CA TYR A 62 -11.07 1.28 -6.23
C TYR A 62 -10.49 0.60 -7.46
N TYR A 63 -9.23 0.17 -7.40
CA TYR A 63 -8.53 -0.42 -8.53
C TYR A 63 -7.73 -1.62 -8.07
N ALA A 64 -7.85 -2.72 -8.82
CA ALA A 64 -7.06 -3.92 -8.64
C ALA A 64 -6.33 -4.27 -9.94
N TYR A 65 -5.05 -4.56 -9.88
CA TYR A 65 -4.23 -4.99 -11.02
C TYR A 65 -3.52 -6.31 -10.70
N SER A 66 -3.79 -7.35 -11.47
CA SER A 66 -3.18 -8.67 -11.31
C SER A 66 -1.91 -8.77 -12.16
N THR A 67 -0.76 -8.99 -11.53
CA THR A 67 0.51 -9.19 -12.26
C THR A 67 0.59 -10.54 -12.97
N LYS A 68 -0.24 -11.50 -12.56
CA LYS A 68 -0.32 -12.84 -13.17
C LYS A 68 -0.97 -12.77 -14.56
N THR A 69 -2.08 -12.05 -14.66
CA THR A 69 -2.84 -11.89 -15.90
C THR A 69 -2.48 -10.61 -16.65
N SER A 70 -1.78 -9.67 -15.99
CA SER A 70 -1.49 -8.33 -16.50
C SER A 70 -2.75 -7.55 -16.87
N THR A 71 -3.84 -7.79 -16.14
CA THR A 71 -5.13 -7.14 -16.33
C THR A 71 -5.54 -6.39 -15.07
N TYR A 72 -6.45 -5.43 -15.23
CA TYR A 72 -7.02 -4.68 -14.13
C TYR A 72 -8.54 -4.74 -14.12
N GLU A 73 -9.09 -4.42 -12.96
CA GLU A 73 -10.51 -4.21 -12.75
C GLU A 73 -10.73 -3.04 -11.79
N TYR A 74 -11.85 -2.34 -11.99
CA TYR A 74 -12.34 -1.38 -11.02
C TYR A 74 -13.23 -2.11 -10.01
N ILE A 75 -12.95 -1.89 -8.73
CA ILE A 75 -13.66 -2.47 -7.60
C ILE A 75 -14.24 -1.36 -6.73
N ASP A 76 -15.15 -1.69 -5.84
CA ASP A 76 -15.73 -0.70 -4.93
C ASP A 76 -15.81 -1.28 -3.52
N ILE A 77 -14.69 -1.17 -2.80
CA ILE A 77 -14.58 -1.70 -1.44
C ILE A 77 -14.43 -0.52 -0.48
N PRO A 78 -15.47 -0.22 0.32
CA PRO A 78 -15.45 0.93 1.19
C PRO A 78 -14.37 0.78 2.26
N PHE A 79 -13.55 1.83 2.42
CA PHE A 79 -12.52 1.91 3.45
C PHE A 79 -12.98 2.94 4.49
N HIS A 80 -13.33 2.47 5.69
CA HIS A 80 -13.77 3.37 6.75
C HIS A 80 -12.57 4.10 7.37
N ASN A 81 -12.29 5.29 6.85
CA ASN A 81 -11.22 6.15 7.32
C ASN A 81 -11.66 6.96 8.56
N GLN A 82 -11.42 6.42 9.76
CA GLN A 82 -11.83 7.03 11.03
C GLN A 82 -11.10 8.34 11.38
N TYR A 83 -9.85 8.51 10.94
CA TYR A 83 -9.03 9.68 11.29
C TYR A 83 -8.71 10.58 10.09
N PHE A 84 -9.58 10.56 9.07
CA PHE A 84 -9.61 11.46 7.91
C PHE A 84 -8.40 11.45 6.97
N HIS A 85 -7.22 10.97 7.35
CA HIS A 85 -6.02 11.04 6.51
C HIS A 85 -5.09 9.82 6.66
N ILE A 86 -5.15 8.92 5.69
CA ILE A 86 -4.27 7.75 5.61
C ILE A 86 -2.97 8.15 4.94
N SER A 87 -1.86 7.92 5.62
CA SER A 87 -0.50 8.27 5.18
C SER A 87 0.38 7.05 4.88
N MET A 88 -0.11 5.87 5.26
CA MET A 88 0.46 4.59 4.92
C MET A 88 -0.65 3.55 4.96
N LEU A 89 -0.59 2.61 4.03
CA LEU A 89 -1.37 1.38 4.05
C LEU A 89 -0.47 0.24 3.58
N ASP A 90 -0.32 -0.82 4.38
CA ASP A 90 0.53 -1.96 4.06
C ASP A 90 -0.12 -3.28 4.49
N TYR A 91 0.11 -4.35 3.74
CA TYR A 91 -0.45 -5.67 4.03
C TYR A 91 0.55 -6.57 4.72
N ASN A 92 0.17 -7.08 5.89
CA ASN A 92 0.91 -8.12 6.59
C ASN A 92 0.30 -9.48 6.30
N ALA A 93 1.01 -10.28 5.50
CA ALA A 93 0.61 -11.63 5.12
C ALA A 93 0.56 -12.64 6.27
N LYS A 94 1.45 -12.48 7.26
CA LYS A 94 1.50 -13.40 8.41
C LYS A 94 0.22 -13.30 9.22
N GLU A 95 -0.25 -12.07 9.40
CA GLU A 95 -1.44 -11.75 10.22
C GLU A 95 -2.70 -11.57 9.38
N ARG A 96 -2.58 -11.59 8.05
CA ARG A 96 -3.66 -11.37 7.09
C ARG A 96 -4.46 -10.12 7.41
N ALA A 97 -3.72 -9.04 7.66
CA ALA A 97 -4.26 -7.76 8.10
C ALA A 97 -3.59 -6.60 7.36
N LEU A 98 -4.35 -5.54 7.16
CA LEU A 98 -3.83 -4.27 6.66
C LEU A 98 -3.46 -3.38 7.84
N TYR A 99 -2.25 -2.83 7.79
CA TYR A 99 -1.73 -1.85 8.72
C TYR A 99 -1.79 -0.47 8.08
N ALA A 100 -2.44 0.47 8.76
CA ALA A 100 -2.54 1.84 8.29
C ALA A 100 -1.92 2.81 9.32
N TRP A 101 -1.25 3.84 8.81
CA TRP A 101 -0.92 5.02 9.62
C TRP A 101 -1.90 6.14 9.27
N ASN A 102 -2.73 6.52 10.24
CA ASN A 102 -3.85 7.43 10.04
C ASN A 102 -3.78 8.56 11.06
N ASN A 103 -3.41 9.76 10.59
CA ASN A 103 -3.24 10.97 11.41
C ASN A 103 -2.57 10.73 12.78
N GLY A 104 -1.39 10.11 12.80
CA GLY A 104 -0.63 9.84 14.03
C GLY A 104 -1.01 8.56 14.78
N HIS A 105 -2.03 7.83 14.32
CA HIS A 105 -2.49 6.60 14.94
C HIS A 105 -2.19 5.40 14.05
N GLN A 106 -1.67 4.32 14.66
CA GLN A 106 -1.60 3.02 14.00
C GLN A 106 -2.98 2.35 14.07
N VAL A 107 -3.53 1.97 12.92
CA VAL A 107 -4.81 1.27 12.82
C VAL A 107 -4.59 -0.07 12.13
N MET A 108 -5.23 -1.11 12.65
CA MET A 108 -5.23 -2.45 12.07
C MET A 108 -6.62 -2.74 11.48
N LEU A 109 -6.65 -3.14 10.22
CA LEU A 109 -7.87 -3.56 9.52
C LEU A 109 -7.81 -5.06 9.27
N ILE A 110 -8.80 -5.77 9.80
CA ILE A 110 -8.87 -7.23 9.77
C ILE A 110 -10.03 -7.71 8.91
N ARG A 111 -9.96 -8.98 8.51
CA ARG A 111 -10.93 -9.67 7.65
C ARG A 111 -12.39 -9.63 8.13
N SER A 112 -12.66 -9.44 9.42
CA SER A 112 -14.04 -9.45 9.96
C SER A 112 -14.89 -8.26 9.47
N GLN A 113 -14.29 -7.26 8.80
CA GLN A 113 -15.04 -6.25 8.06
C GLN A 113 -15.50 -6.84 6.72
N THR A 114 -16.82 -6.95 6.54
CA THR A 114 -17.47 -7.47 5.32
C THR A 114 -16.94 -6.84 4.03
N ALA A 115 -16.57 -5.56 4.10
CA ALA A 115 -15.99 -4.82 2.98
C ALA A 115 -14.69 -5.46 2.44
N PHE A 116 -13.80 -5.93 3.32
CA PHE A 116 -12.49 -6.46 2.91
C PHE A 116 -12.50 -7.96 2.64
N GLU A 117 -13.62 -8.66 2.78
CA GLU A 117 -13.70 -10.08 2.45
C GLU A 117 -13.27 -10.36 1.00
N GLN A 118 -13.65 -9.49 0.07
CA GLN A 118 -13.27 -9.63 -1.34
C GLN A 118 -11.77 -9.48 -1.55
N VAL A 119 -11.12 -8.54 -0.86
CA VAL A 119 -9.66 -8.36 -0.87
C VAL A 119 -8.95 -9.55 -0.24
N PHE A 120 -9.41 -10.03 0.93
CA PHE A 120 -8.74 -11.11 1.64
C PHE A 120 -9.06 -12.51 1.10
N ARG A 121 -10.06 -12.67 0.20
CA ARG A 121 -10.27 -13.94 -0.51
C ARG A 121 -9.08 -14.31 -1.38
N SER A 122 -8.45 -13.33 -2.04
CA SER A 122 -7.24 -13.59 -2.82
C SER A 122 -6.10 -14.06 -1.92
N ALA A 123 -5.98 -13.52 -0.70
CA ALA A 123 -4.97 -13.90 0.31
C ALA A 123 -5.08 -15.36 0.82
N LEU A 124 -6.24 -16.00 0.74
CA LEU A 124 -6.43 -17.37 1.24
C LEU A 124 -5.69 -18.42 0.39
N VAL A 125 -5.40 -18.11 -0.88
CA VAL A 125 -4.79 -19.03 -1.84
C VAL A 125 -3.28 -18.81 -1.96
N CYS A 126 -2.70 -17.97 -1.08
CA CYS A 126 -1.34 -17.47 -1.28
C CYS A 126 -0.29 -18.27 -0.54
N PRO A 127 0.82 -18.63 -1.22
CA PRO A 127 1.93 -19.29 -0.56
C PRO A 127 2.61 -18.32 0.42
N HIS A 128 2.77 -18.75 1.68
CA HIS A 128 3.31 -17.97 2.82
C HIS A 128 4.68 -17.28 2.62
N LYS A 129 5.41 -17.54 1.52
CA LYS A 129 6.80 -17.10 1.31
C LYS A 129 6.98 -15.77 0.56
N GLU A 130 5.98 -15.23 -0.14
CA GLU A 130 6.20 -14.09 -1.06
C GLU A 130 6.13 -12.68 -0.44
N GLU A 131 5.81 -12.55 0.84
CA GLU A 131 4.84 -11.50 1.19
C GLU A 131 5.23 -10.64 2.40
N LYS A 132 6.49 -10.20 2.46
CA LYS A 132 7.01 -9.37 3.58
C LYS A 132 7.66 -8.05 3.20
N ARG A 133 7.70 -7.69 1.92
CA ARG A 133 8.46 -6.51 1.52
C ARG A 133 7.71 -5.79 0.41
N TYR A 134 6.90 -4.85 0.83
CA TYR A 134 6.27 -3.85 -0.02
C TYR A 134 6.88 -2.50 0.36
N VAL A 135 7.28 -1.73 -0.64
CA VAL A 135 7.77 -0.36 -0.42
C VAL A 135 6.89 0.59 -1.20
N ASN A 136 6.10 1.38 -0.47
CA ASN A 136 5.47 2.59 -0.99
C ASN A 136 6.33 3.80 -0.62
N PRO A 137 6.93 4.51 -1.59
CA PRO A 137 7.76 5.67 -1.31
C PRO A 137 7.02 6.79 -0.55
N ARG A 138 5.68 6.90 -0.67
CA ARG A 138 4.89 7.86 0.11
C ARG A 138 4.87 7.48 1.60
N SER A 139 4.63 6.21 1.91
CA SER A 139 4.67 5.67 3.27
C SER A 139 6.05 5.83 3.92
N VAL A 140 7.13 5.60 3.16
CA VAL A 140 8.50 5.75 3.67
C VAL A 140 8.83 7.21 3.96
N HIS A 141 8.42 8.14 3.07
CA HIS A 141 8.67 9.56 3.27
C HIS A 141 7.92 10.13 4.48
N LEU A 142 6.70 9.63 4.76
CA LEU A 142 5.89 10.10 5.88
C LEU A 142 6.35 9.52 7.23
N MET A 143 6.80 8.26 7.29
CA MET A 143 7.43 7.70 8.50
C MET A 143 8.68 8.45 8.95
N ASN A 144 9.46 9.01 8.02
CA ASN A 144 10.64 9.81 8.36
C ASN A 144 10.29 11.20 8.90
N LYS A 145 9.09 11.72 8.61
CA LYS A 145 8.60 13.00 9.17
C LYS A 145 7.96 12.86 10.54
N THR A 146 7.52 11.66 10.93
CA THR A 146 6.91 11.39 12.24
C THR A 146 7.91 10.92 13.29
N ARG A 147 9.18 10.72 12.95
CA ARG A 147 10.22 10.61 13.97
C ARG A 147 10.43 12.00 14.58
N PRO A 148 10.14 12.20 15.87
CA PRO A 148 10.46 13.46 16.52
C PRO A 148 11.96 13.68 16.41
N ASP A 149 12.35 14.83 15.87
CA ASP A 149 13.74 15.25 15.77
C ASP A 149 14.35 15.23 17.18
N GLU A 150 15.37 14.41 17.39
CA GLU A 150 16.02 14.23 18.69
C GLU A 150 16.68 15.54 19.17
N SER A 151 16.79 16.54 18.29
CA SER A 151 17.25 17.89 18.59
C SER A 151 16.22 18.76 19.33
N ASP A 152 14.91 18.47 19.27
CA ASP A 152 13.90 19.27 19.99
C ASP A 152 13.72 18.84 21.45
N ARG A 153 14.10 17.61 21.81
CA ARG A 153 14.06 17.14 23.21
C ARG A 153 15.11 17.78 24.12
N ARG A 154 16.08 18.53 23.59
CA ARG A 154 17.09 19.25 24.37
C ARG A 154 16.75 20.70 24.68
N ARG A 155 15.68 21.27 24.11
CA ARG A 155 15.27 22.66 24.39
C ARG A 155 14.29 22.80 25.55
N ASP A 156 13.61 21.73 25.95
CA ASP A 156 12.64 21.75 27.05
C ASP A 156 13.21 21.25 28.40
N ALA A 157 14.53 21.10 28.50
CA ALA A 157 15.23 20.64 29.71
C ALA A 157 16.32 21.62 30.20
N GLN A 158 16.16 22.92 29.93
CA GLN A 158 17.05 23.98 30.42
C GLN A 158 16.24 25.13 31.02
#